data_AF-A0A371QBD9-F1
#
_entry.id   AF-A0A371QBD9-F1
#
_cell.length_a   1.000
_cell.length_b   1.000
_cell.length_c   1.000
_cell.angle_alpha   90.00
_cell.angle_beta   90.00
_cell.angle_gamma   90.00
#
_symmetry.space_group_name_H-M   'P 1'
#
loop_
_entity.id
_entity.type
_entity.pdbx_description
1 polymer ?
#
loop_
_entity_poly.entity_id
_entity_poly.type
_entity_poly.pdbx_seq_one_letter_code
_entity_poly.pdbx_strand_id
1 'polypeptide(L)'
;MSKVRDSVLTRGARGIGALVCLLLALLSAGWIIRDLAVAQHGADIWWSWLGEARRPREFTAWATSALDPLLVLGALGTAIAALRTAVAPAVAAGALLSVAAATLLLRTPLVWILGAGWLQGLDTDLTGWARLTALAQLALALVLTVVVAAGRQPGGRTGRHSGRFAHGLPEGASSAYGVVHAAAYGADPGPPGRPYKGPARTAAFLLGAAGLAVAGWEIHRRVRLGADGYRKGLLGDASVFRALLQPPAHWQSAALALLALGAAAAALRRASWARPAAMTAGALLCVHGALALTLAVRTGEFGRLAGLPAGTQLELGIAAGVAAAGLAALIVAARPGVPGLSGSADGVRAYGSAPGEARPPHAPPPPSTLPPGW
;
A
#
# COMPACT_ATOMS: atom_id res chain seq x y z
N MET A 1 -21.04 -9.30 -16.26
CA MET A 1 -20.01 -8.55 -15.49
C MET A 1 -20.67 -7.88 -14.29
N SER A 2 -20.47 -8.41 -13.09
CA SER A 2 -21.06 -7.89 -11.85
C SER A 2 -20.45 -6.53 -11.49
N LYS A 3 -21.28 -5.49 -11.36
CA LYS A 3 -20.86 -4.18 -10.81
C LYS A 3 -20.52 -4.41 -9.33
N VAL A 4 -19.23 -4.53 -9.01
CA VAL A 4 -18.73 -4.52 -7.63
C VAL A 4 -19.22 -3.23 -6.98
N ARG A 5 -20.14 -3.35 -6.01
CA ARG A 5 -20.61 -2.24 -5.19
C ARG A 5 -19.48 -1.82 -4.25
N ASP A 6 -19.17 -0.54 -4.22
CA ASP A 6 -18.15 -0.02 -3.32
C ASP A 6 -18.63 -0.11 -1.87
N SER A 7 -17.95 -0.94 -1.08
CA SER A 7 -18.15 -1.06 0.36
C SER A 7 -17.41 0.06 1.09
N VAL A 8 -18.10 0.78 1.97
CA VAL A 8 -17.50 1.86 2.77
C VAL A 8 -16.99 1.29 4.09
N LEU A 9 -15.78 1.69 4.49
CA LEU A 9 -15.20 1.32 5.79
C LEU A 9 -15.79 2.19 6.90
N THR A 10 -16.34 1.58 7.95
CA THR A 10 -16.93 2.31 9.08
C THR A 10 -15.89 3.15 9.83
N ARG A 11 -16.34 4.23 10.50
CA ARG A 11 -15.45 5.09 11.31
C ARG A 11 -14.76 4.31 12.44
N GLY A 12 -15.48 3.37 13.07
CA GLY A 12 -14.91 2.47 14.08
C GLY A 12 -13.79 1.59 13.53
N ALA A 13 -14.00 0.96 12.37
CA ALA A 13 -12.97 0.15 11.72
C ALA A 13 -11.74 0.96 11.31
N ARG A 14 -11.93 2.23 10.92
CA ARG A 14 -10.81 3.16 10.64
C ARG A 14 -9.99 3.46 11.89
N GLY A 15 -10.65 3.72 13.03
CA GLY A 15 -9.98 3.98 14.30
C GLY A 15 -9.19 2.76 14.80
N ILE A 16 -9.82 1.59 14.81
CA ILE A 16 -9.16 0.33 15.21
C ILE A 16 -8.00 0.01 14.25
N GLY A 17 -8.21 0.15 12.94
CA GLY A 17 -7.16 -0.06 11.95
C GLY A 17 -5.95 0.87 12.15
N ALA A 18 -6.20 2.15 12.48
CA ALA A 18 -5.13 3.10 12.81
C ALA A 18 -4.36 2.70 14.08
N LEU A 19 -5.07 2.26 15.13
CA LEU A 19 -4.46 1.77 16.37
C LEU A 19 -3.57 0.56 16.11
N VAL A 20 -4.06 -0.43 15.36
CA VAL A 20 -3.29 -1.63 14.99
C VAL A 20 -2.05 -1.27 14.18
N CYS A 21 -2.15 -0.33 13.23
CA CYS A 21 -1.00 0.18 12.49
C CYS A 21 0.02 0.88 13.41
N LEU A 22 -0.45 1.67 14.40
CA LEU A 22 0.44 2.31 15.37
C LEU A 22 1.16 1.27 16.24
N LEU A 23 0.48 0.21 16.69
CA LEU A 23 1.10 -0.90 17.42
C LEU A 23 2.17 -1.61 16.57
N LEU A 24 1.89 -1.90 15.29
CA LEU A 24 2.87 -2.47 14.36
C LEU A 24 4.12 -1.58 14.20
N ALA A 25 3.90 -0.27 14.10
CA ALA A 25 4.97 0.72 14.00
C ALA A 25 5.81 0.75 15.29
N LEU A 26 5.19 0.77 16.46
CA LEU A 26 5.87 0.79 17.75
C LEU A 26 6.69 -0.48 18.00
N LEU A 27 6.14 -1.66 17.69
CA LEU A 27 6.88 -2.92 17.81
C LEU A 27 8.15 -2.91 16.96
N SER A 28 8.04 -2.46 15.70
CA SER A 28 9.20 -2.39 14.80
C SER A 28 10.18 -1.29 15.23
N ALA A 29 9.69 -0.13 15.68
CA ALA A 29 10.52 0.98 16.15
C ALA A 29 11.30 0.61 17.42
N GLY A 30 10.73 -0.17 18.35
CA GLY A 30 11.43 -0.65 19.54
C GLY A 30 12.69 -1.45 19.20
N TRP A 31 12.62 -2.30 18.17
CA TRP A 31 13.79 -3.05 17.68
C TRP A 31 14.82 -2.16 16.98
N ILE A 32 14.38 -1.14 16.23
CA ILE A 32 15.29 -0.15 15.63
C ILE A 32 16.02 0.64 16.72
N ILE A 33 15.31 1.07 17.77
CA ILE A 33 15.90 1.78 18.91
C ILE A 33 16.89 0.87 19.65
N ARG A 34 16.57 -0.41 19.84
CA ARG A 34 17.50 -1.38 20.42
C ARG A 34 18.77 -1.50 19.60
N ASP A 35 18.67 -1.68 18.28
CA ASP A 35 19.83 -1.79 17.41
C ASP A 35 20.67 -0.49 17.45
N LEU A 36 20.02 0.68 17.52
CA LEU A 36 20.67 1.98 17.73
C LEU A 36 21.41 2.08 19.07
N ALA A 37 20.84 1.52 20.14
CA ALA A 37 21.47 1.53 21.46
C ALA A 37 22.66 0.56 21.56
N VAL A 38 22.65 -0.54 20.81
CA VAL A 38 23.73 -1.54 20.80
C VAL A 38 24.85 -1.18 19.82
N ALA A 39 24.54 -0.38 18.78
CA ALA A 39 25.53 0.04 17.79
C ALA A 39 26.60 0.96 18.39
N GLN A 40 27.86 0.76 17.99
CA GLN A 40 28.94 1.68 18.36
C GLN A 40 28.82 3.00 17.60
N HIS A 41 28.48 2.92 16.31
CA HIS A 41 28.20 4.07 15.46
C HIS A 41 26.88 3.83 14.71
N GLY A 42 26.05 4.86 14.57
CA GLY A 42 24.80 4.73 13.80
C GLY A 42 25.02 4.26 12.35
N ALA A 43 26.19 4.53 11.78
CA ALA A 43 26.61 4.03 10.48
C ALA A 43 26.70 2.50 10.42
N ASP A 44 27.01 1.81 11.53
CA ASP A 44 27.12 0.35 11.55
C ASP A 44 25.78 -0.32 11.24
N ILE A 45 24.67 0.28 11.70
CA ILE A 45 23.32 -0.21 11.39
C ILE A 45 23.01 -0.01 9.92
N TRP A 46 23.32 1.17 9.38
CA TRP A 46 23.15 1.46 7.96
C TRP A 46 23.88 0.44 7.09
N TRP A 47 25.12 0.11 7.45
CA TRP A 47 25.92 -0.89 6.75
C TRP A 47 25.40 -2.32 6.94
N SER A 48 24.88 -2.65 8.12
CA SER A 48 24.21 -3.93 8.37
C SER A 48 22.95 -4.10 7.50
N TRP A 49 22.15 -3.03 7.37
CA TRP A 49 20.94 -2.99 6.55
C TRP A 49 21.24 -3.11 5.07
N LEU A 50 22.39 -2.60 4.64
CA LEU A 50 22.89 -2.80 3.29
C LEU A 50 23.33 -4.26 3.05
N GLY A 51 23.65 -5.02 4.09
CA GLY A 51 24.05 -6.42 3.97
C GLY A 51 25.52 -6.69 4.26
N GLU A 52 26.22 -5.78 4.94
CA GLU A 52 27.51 -6.12 5.54
C GLU A 52 27.32 -6.93 6.82
N ALA A 53 28.00 -8.07 6.89
CA ALA A 53 27.97 -8.96 8.05
C ALA A 53 28.89 -8.46 9.19
N ARG A 54 28.80 -7.18 9.56
CA ARG A 54 29.41 -6.69 10.81
C ARG A 54 28.53 -7.11 11.96
N ARG A 55 29.00 -7.96 12.87
CA ARG A 55 28.25 -8.27 14.09
C ARG A 55 28.41 -7.13 15.12
N PRO A 56 27.37 -6.81 15.91
CA PRO A 56 27.50 -5.93 17.07
C PRO A 56 28.41 -6.55 18.15
N ARG A 57 28.73 -5.79 19.21
CA ARG A 57 29.57 -6.27 20.34
C ARG A 57 28.98 -7.55 20.96
N GLU A 58 29.86 -8.39 21.52
CA GLU A 58 29.53 -9.45 22.48
C GLU A 58 28.48 -10.47 22.02
N PHE A 59 28.75 -11.23 20.95
CA PHE A 59 27.89 -12.35 20.49
C PHE A 59 26.40 -12.01 20.29
N THR A 60 26.04 -10.72 20.18
CA THR A 60 24.67 -10.28 19.92
C THR A 60 24.39 -10.26 18.41
N ALA A 61 23.11 -10.39 18.04
CA ALA A 61 22.65 -10.27 16.65
C ALA A 61 21.90 -8.96 16.42
N TRP A 62 22.06 -8.38 15.23
CA TRP A 62 21.17 -7.33 14.75
C TRP A 62 19.74 -7.85 14.71
N ALA A 63 18.79 -7.02 15.11
CA ALA A 63 17.39 -7.39 15.03
C ALA A 63 16.75 -6.94 13.71
N THR A 64 17.16 -5.81 13.18
CA THR A 64 16.47 -5.12 12.10
C THR A 64 17.24 -5.14 10.78
N SER A 65 16.49 -4.82 9.72
CA SER A 65 16.93 -4.71 8.34
C SER A 65 16.40 -3.42 7.73
N ALA A 66 16.82 -3.11 6.50
CA ALA A 66 16.31 -1.95 5.76
C ALA A 66 14.78 -1.98 5.51
N LEU A 67 14.12 -3.14 5.67
CA LEU A 67 12.68 -3.26 5.53
C LEU A 67 11.92 -2.73 6.75
N ASP A 68 12.52 -2.78 7.94
CA ASP A 68 11.87 -2.41 9.19
C ASP A 68 11.46 -0.92 9.22
N PRO A 69 12.33 0.04 8.84
CA PRO A 69 11.93 1.44 8.70
C PRO A 69 10.79 1.65 7.71
N LEU A 70 10.76 0.89 6.60
CA LEU A 70 9.68 1.00 5.61
C LEU A 70 8.35 0.49 6.15
N LEU A 71 8.36 -0.60 6.92
CA LEU A 71 7.17 -1.10 7.59
C LEU A 71 6.66 -0.10 8.64
N VAL A 72 7.56 0.54 9.41
CA VAL A 72 7.22 1.62 10.35
C VAL A 72 6.57 2.79 9.61
N LEU A 73 7.23 3.34 8.59
CA LEU A 73 6.73 4.49 7.84
C LEU A 73 5.42 4.17 7.10
N GLY A 74 5.31 2.98 6.53
CA GLY A 74 4.10 2.51 5.85
C GLY A 74 2.92 2.36 6.81
N ALA A 75 3.16 1.81 8.01
CA ALA A 75 2.15 1.67 9.05
C ALA A 75 1.71 3.04 9.60
N LEU A 76 2.65 3.95 9.90
CA LEU A 76 2.34 5.33 10.33
C LEU A 76 1.56 6.11 9.26
N GLY A 77 2.01 6.07 8.01
CA GLY A 77 1.32 6.72 6.89
C GLY A 77 -0.09 6.16 6.70
N THR A 78 -0.28 4.85 6.89
CA THR A 78 -1.59 4.20 6.82
C THR A 78 -2.49 4.58 8.00
N ALA A 79 -1.94 4.68 9.22
CA ALA A 79 -2.68 5.17 10.37
C ALA A 79 -3.17 6.61 10.16
N ILE A 80 -2.29 7.49 9.68
CA ILE A 80 -2.65 8.88 9.33
C ILE A 80 -3.73 8.91 8.25
N ALA A 81 -3.57 8.11 7.18
CA ALA A 81 -4.57 8.03 6.11
C ALA A 81 -5.92 7.50 6.60
N ALA A 82 -5.91 6.54 7.54
CA ALA A 82 -7.11 6.00 8.16
C ALA A 82 -7.82 7.06 9.03
N LEU A 83 -7.09 7.94 9.72
CA LEU A 83 -7.69 8.98 10.57
C LEU A 83 -8.14 10.23 9.79
N ARG A 84 -7.51 10.55 8.66
CA ARG A 84 -7.86 11.74 7.86
C ARG A 84 -9.22 11.59 7.18
N THR A 85 -10.16 12.48 7.51
CA THR A 85 -11.50 12.55 6.91
C THR A 85 -11.47 12.81 5.40
N ALA A 86 -10.44 13.53 4.92
CA ALA A 86 -10.22 13.80 3.51
C ALA A 86 -9.87 12.57 2.66
N VAL A 87 -9.47 11.45 3.28
CA VAL A 87 -9.10 10.22 2.56
C VAL A 87 -10.33 9.36 2.33
N ALA A 88 -10.57 9.04 1.05
CA ALA A 88 -11.66 8.16 0.63
C ALA A 88 -11.60 6.81 1.39
N PRO A 89 -12.72 6.31 1.94
CA PRO A 89 -12.75 5.08 2.74
C PRO A 89 -12.16 3.85 2.04
N ALA A 90 -12.34 3.73 0.72
CA ALA A 90 -11.79 2.63 -0.06
C ALA A 90 -10.26 2.67 -0.17
N VAL A 91 -9.67 3.88 -0.22
CA VAL A 91 -8.21 4.08 -0.23
C VAL A 91 -7.64 3.73 1.14
N ALA A 92 -8.30 4.14 2.23
CA ALA A 92 -7.90 3.77 3.58
C ALA A 92 -7.95 2.25 3.79
N ALA A 93 -9.03 1.57 3.35
CA ALA A 93 -9.12 0.12 3.39
C ALA A 93 -8.03 -0.58 2.56
N GLY A 94 -7.70 -0.03 1.37
CA GLY A 94 -6.60 -0.53 0.55
C GLY A 94 -5.24 -0.36 1.21
N ALA A 95 -4.98 0.75 1.88
CA ALA A 95 -3.74 1.00 2.62
C ALA A 95 -3.57 0.02 3.78
N LEU A 96 -4.63 -0.17 4.58
CA LEU A 96 -4.64 -1.14 5.70
C LEU A 96 -4.35 -2.56 5.20
N LEU A 97 -4.98 -3.00 4.10
CA LEU A 97 -4.70 -4.32 3.52
C LEU A 97 -3.31 -4.43 2.90
N SER A 98 -2.78 -3.35 2.33
CA SER A 98 -1.44 -3.36 1.74
C SER A 98 -0.36 -3.50 2.82
N VAL A 99 -0.50 -2.77 3.93
CA VAL A 99 0.37 -2.94 5.11
C VAL A 99 0.22 -4.33 5.70
N ALA A 100 -1.01 -4.83 5.90
CA ALA A 100 -1.23 -6.18 6.40
C ALA A 100 -0.56 -7.23 5.51
N ALA A 101 -0.73 -7.15 4.19
CA ALA A 101 -0.14 -8.09 3.24
C ALA A 101 1.39 -8.04 3.26
N ALA A 102 1.99 -6.84 3.30
CA ALA A 102 3.43 -6.68 3.39
C ALA A 102 3.98 -7.26 4.70
N THR A 103 3.34 -6.96 5.84
CA THR A 103 3.74 -7.51 7.14
C THR A 103 3.60 -9.03 7.19
N LEU A 104 2.48 -9.59 6.73
CA LEU A 104 2.27 -11.04 6.67
C LEU A 104 3.36 -11.70 5.84
N LEU A 105 3.55 -11.27 4.59
CA LEU A 105 4.53 -11.88 3.70
C LEU A 105 5.94 -11.77 4.27
N LEU A 106 6.36 -10.61 4.78
CA LEU A 106 7.74 -10.41 5.23
C LEU A 106 8.04 -11.04 6.60
N ARG A 107 7.03 -11.25 7.46
CA ARG A 107 7.25 -11.78 8.82
C ARG A 107 6.94 -13.27 8.97
N THR A 108 6.20 -13.87 8.02
CA THR A 108 5.83 -15.30 8.09
C THR A 108 7.05 -16.22 8.26
N PRO A 109 8.19 -16.03 7.57
CA PRO A 109 9.37 -16.89 7.74
C PRO A 109 9.93 -16.94 9.14
N LEU A 110 9.80 -15.84 9.88
CA LEU A 110 10.39 -15.71 11.20
C LEU A 110 9.78 -16.68 12.20
N VAL A 111 8.55 -17.17 11.96
CA VAL A 111 7.86 -18.12 12.85
C VAL A 111 8.62 -19.43 12.97
N TRP A 112 9.14 -19.94 11.85
CA TRP A 112 9.89 -21.19 11.82
C TRP A 112 11.40 -20.96 11.93
N ILE A 113 11.94 -19.85 11.41
CA ILE A 113 13.37 -19.54 11.49
C ILE A 113 13.80 -19.32 12.94
N LEU A 114 13.10 -18.46 13.67
CA LEU A 114 13.44 -18.16 15.08
C LEU A 114 13.14 -19.31 16.04
N GLY A 115 12.49 -20.38 15.56
CA GLY A 115 12.32 -21.64 16.29
C GLY A 115 13.34 -22.71 15.93
N ALA A 116 14.27 -22.44 15.00
CA ALA A 116 15.17 -23.47 14.48
C ALA A 116 16.38 -23.71 15.43
N GLY A 117 16.73 -24.98 15.63
CA GLY A 117 17.81 -25.39 16.54
C GLY A 117 19.20 -24.88 16.15
N TRP A 118 19.43 -24.49 14.89
CA TRP A 118 20.72 -23.94 14.46
C TRP A 118 20.98 -22.50 14.98
N LEU A 119 19.98 -21.85 15.59
CA LEU A 119 20.14 -20.56 16.28
C LEU A 119 20.55 -20.69 17.76
N GLN A 120 20.77 -21.91 18.27
CA GLN A 120 21.06 -22.18 19.70
C GLN A 120 22.35 -21.52 20.24
N GLY A 121 23.18 -20.92 19.39
CA GLY A 121 24.37 -20.14 19.80
C GLY A 121 24.12 -18.64 20.00
N LEU A 122 22.91 -18.15 19.76
CA LEU A 122 22.50 -16.78 20.08
C LEU A 122 21.81 -16.74 21.44
N ASP A 123 21.78 -15.55 22.05
CA ASP A 123 21.02 -15.28 23.27
C ASP A 123 19.57 -15.81 23.13
N THR A 124 19.26 -16.83 23.91
CA THR A 124 17.98 -17.55 23.89
C THR A 124 16.81 -16.66 24.29
N ASP A 125 17.04 -15.71 25.19
CA ASP A 125 16.00 -14.78 25.61
C ASP A 125 15.69 -13.82 24.46
N LEU A 126 16.72 -13.34 23.78
CA LEU A 126 16.58 -12.41 22.67
C LEU A 126 15.84 -13.04 21.47
N THR A 127 16.21 -14.25 21.09
CA THR A 127 15.54 -14.99 20.00
C THR A 127 14.09 -15.30 20.36
N GLY A 128 13.80 -15.61 21.64
CA GLY A 128 12.45 -15.73 22.18
C GLY A 128 11.62 -14.45 22.04
N TRP A 129 12.15 -13.30 22.46
CA TRP A 129 11.51 -11.99 22.30
C TRP A 129 11.28 -11.60 20.84
N ALA A 130 12.23 -11.90 19.96
CA ALA A 130 12.09 -11.67 18.53
C ALA A 130 10.96 -12.53 17.93
N ARG A 131 10.87 -13.80 18.34
CA ARG A 131 9.81 -14.72 17.89
C ARG A 131 8.44 -14.26 18.36
N LEU A 132 8.31 -13.86 19.64
CA LEU A 132 7.08 -13.29 20.18
C LEU A 132 6.67 -12.02 19.43
N THR A 133 7.63 -11.14 19.13
CA THR A 133 7.36 -9.93 18.33
C THR A 133 6.86 -10.30 16.93
N ALA A 134 7.49 -11.24 16.25
CA ALA A 134 7.08 -11.67 14.92
C ALA A 134 5.65 -12.27 14.94
N LEU A 135 5.33 -13.11 15.93
CA LEU A 135 3.99 -13.64 16.13
C LEU A 135 2.97 -12.53 16.41
N ALA A 136 3.31 -11.56 17.26
CA ALA A 136 2.44 -10.42 17.54
C ALA A 136 2.19 -9.57 16.29
N GLN A 137 3.22 -9.32 15.47
CA GLN A 137 3.08 -8.60 14.21
C GLN A 137 2.19 -9.34 13.20
N LEU A 138 2.32 -10.67 13.12
CA LEU A 138 1.44 -11.49 12.27
C LEU A 138 0.00 -11.47 12.77
N ALA A 139 -0.22 -11.61 14.08
CA ALA A 139 -1.54 -11.53 14.69
C ALA A 139 -2.19 -10.15 14.45
N LEU A 140 -1.44 -9.06 14.65
CA LEU A 140 -1.92 -7.71 14.36
C LEU A 140 -2.24 -7.52 12.87
N ALA A 141 -1.44 -8.06 11.96
CA ALA A 141 -1.72 -8.00 10.52
C ALA A 141 -2.98 -8.80 10.16
N LEU A 142 -3.21 -9.97 10.77
CA LEU A 142 -4.47 -10.71 10.61
C LEU A 142 -5.66 -9.94 11.16
N VAL A 143 -5.55 -9.37 12.36
CA VAL A 143 -6.58 -8.48 12.94
C VAL A 143 -6.89 -7.34 11.98
N LEU A 144 -5.87 -6.73 11.37
CA LEU A 144 -6.06 -5.67 10.38
C LEU A 144 -6.88 -6.14 9.17
N THR A 145 -6.62 -7.34 8.65
CA THR A 145 -7.41 -7.92 7.56
C THR A 145 -8.87 -8.17 7.97
N VAL A 146 -9.09 -8.69 9.18
CA VAL A 146 -10.43 -8.95 9.75
C VAL A 146 -11.19 -7.65 9.99
N VAL A 147 -10.54 -6.62 10.55
CA VAL A 147 -11.14 -5.30 10.77
C VAL A 147 -11.58 -4.67 9.46
N VAL A 148 -10.78 -4.79 8.39
CA VAL A 148 -11.18 -4.31 7.07
C VAL A 148 -12.32 -5.16 6.48
N ALA A 149 -12.28 -6.48 6.62
CA ALA A 149 -13.32 -7.37 6.10
C ALA A 149 -14.67 -7.15 6.81
N ALA A 150 -14.67 -7.10 8.15
CA ALA A 150 -15.87 -6.88 8.97
C ALA A 150 -16.36 -5.42 8.90
N GLY A 151 -15.44 -4.46 8.77
CA GLY A 151 -15.76 -3.04 8.66
C GLY A 151 -16.28 -2.62 7.29
N ARG A 152 -16.19 -3.49 6.28
CA ARG A 152 -16.80 -3.28 4.96
C ARG A 152 -18.29 -3.58 5.07
N GLN A 153 -19.09 -2.53 5.19
CA GLN A 153 -20.50 -2.69 4.93
C GLN A 153 -20.69 -2.75 3.41
N PRO A 154 -21.41 -3.76 2.86
CA PRO A 154 -21.90 -3.70 1.50
C PRO A 154 -22.57 -2.34 1.33
N GLY A 155 -22.35 -1.66 0.19
CA GLY A 155 -23.14 -0.49 -0.17
C GLY A 155 -24.61 -0.87 -0.26
N GLY A 156 -25.27 -1.01 0.89
CA GLY A 156 -26.69 -1.07 1.05
C GLY A 156 -27.16 0.30 0.64
N ARG A 157 -27.92 0.34 -0.46
CA ARG A 157 -28.84 1.41 -0.87
C ARG A 157 -28.72 2.61 0.06
N THR A 158 -27.72 3.47 -0.15
CA THR A 158 -27.75 4.80 0.46
C THR A 158 -28.94 5.48 -0.22
N GLY A 159 -30.06 5.42 0.49
CA GLY A 159 -31.42 5.81 0.13
C GLY A 159 -31.67 6.08 -1.36
N ARG A 160 -32.54 5.32 -2.03
CA ARG A 160 -33.98 5.66 -1.90
C ARG A 160 -34.25 6.32 -0.55
N HIS A 161 -33.89 7.60 -0.45
CA HIS A 161 -34.71 8.49 0.32
C HIS A 161 -36.09 8.14 -0.24
N SER A 162 -36.91 7.48 0.57
CA SER A 162 -38.19 8.09 0.84
C SER A 162 -37.89 9.55 1.17
N GLY A 163 -37.66 10.35 0.12
CA GLY A 163 -38.30 11.62 0.05
C GLY A 163 -39.69 11.24 0.47
N ARG A 164 -40.13 11.83 1.57
CA ARG A 164 -41.54 12.07 1.73
C ARG A 164 -41.95 12.59 0.35
N PHE A 165 -42.42 11.69 -0.51
CA PHE A 165 -43.16 12.09 -1.68
C PHE A 165 -44.19 12.97 -1.02
N ALA A 166 -44.18 14.25 -1.37
CA ALA A 166 -45.30 15.10 -1.08
C ALA A 166 -46.49 14.36 -1.71
N HIS A 167 -47.18 13.56 -0.88
CA HIS A 167 -48.44 12.96 -1.23
C HIS A 167 -49.34 14.18 -1.41
N GLY A 168 -49.56 14.55 -2.67
CA GLY A 168 -50.30 15.74 -3.03
C GLY A 168 -49.86 16.49 -4.29
N LEU A 169 -48.75 16.13 -4.96
CA LEU A 169 -48.39 16.77 -6.23
C LEU A 169 -48.74 15.86 -7.42
N PRO A 170 -49.67 16.26 -8.32
CA PRO A 170 -50.03 15.48 -9.49
C PRO A 170 -48.84 15.32 -10.45
N GLU A 171 -48.75 14.13 -11.06
CA GLU A 171 -47.65 13.64 -11.92
C GLU A 171 -47.30 14.54 -13.13
N GLY A 172 -48.12 15.54 -13.44
CA GLY A 172 -47.90 16.46 -14.56
C GLY A 172 -47.08 17.72 -14.27
N ALA A 173 -46.74 18.02 -13.01
CA ALA A 173 -46.13 19.31 -12.65
C ALA A 173 -44.58 19.33 -12.72
N SER A 174 -43.90 18.17 -12.81
CA SER A 174 -42.44 18.13 -12.78
C SER A 174 -41.75 18.38 -14.14
N SER A 175 -42.52 18.58 -15.22
CA SER A 175 -41.96 18.82 -16.57
C SER A 175 -42.07 20.26 -17.06
N ALA A 176 -42.63 21.18 -16.27
CA ALA A 176 -43.01 22.51 -16.75
C ALA A 176 -41.97 23.62 -16.53
N TYR A 177 -40.91 23.38 -15.78
CA TYR A 177 -39.79 24.32 -15.65
C TYR A 177 -38.53 23.71 -16.25
N GLY A 178 -37.89 24.47 -17.14
CA GLY A 178 -36.62 24.12 -17.76
C GLY A 178 -35.55 23.88 -16.69
N VAL A 179 -35.46 22.65 -16.22
CA VAL A 179 -34.34 22.16 -15.44
C VAL A 179 -33.18 22.06 -16.42
N VAL A 180 -32.35 23.10 -16.45
CA VAL A 180 -31.07 23.05 -17.13
C VAL A 180 -30.21 22.07 -16.34
N HIS A 181 -30.22 20.80 -16.78
CA HIS A 181 -29.15 19.90 -16.39
C HIS A 181 -27.86 20.49 -16.93
N ALA A 182 -26.92 20.81 -16.05
CA ALA A 182 -25.55 21.03 -16.47
C ALA A 182 -25.12 19.76 -17.22
N ALA A 183 -25.11 19.83 -18.55
CA ALA A 183 -24.58 18.77 -19.38
C ALA A 183 -23.10 18.66 -18.99
N ALA A 184 -22.77 17.64 -18.21
CA ALA A 184 -21.39 17.32 -17.87
C ALA A 184 -20.67 16.94 -19.17
N TYR A 185 -20.06 17.93 -19.79
CA TYR A 185 -19.26 17.74 -20.99
C TYR A 185 -17.97 17.00 -20.58
N GLY A 186 -17.85 15.74 -21.01
CA GLY A 186 -16.57 15.05 -21.14
C GLY A 186 -15.94 14.46 -19.86
N ALA A 187 -16.42 13.29 -19.44
CA ALA A 187 -15.68 12.13 -18.92
C ALA A 187 -16.57 11.36 -17.95
N ASP A 188 -16.89 10.10 -18.26
CA ASP A 188 -17.58 9.20 -17.34
C ASP A 188 -16.94 9.27 -15.93
N PRO A 189 -17.64 9.78 -14.89
CA PRO A 189 -17.08 9.82 -13.56
C PRO A 189 -17.05 8.39 -13.00
N GLY A 190 -15.87 7.77 -13.06
CA GLY A 190 -15.61 6.51 -12.39
C GLY A 190 -15.73 6.66 -10.87
N PRO A 191 -16.02 5.57 -10.14
CA PRO A 191 -16.17 5.62 -8.69
C PRO A 191 -14.93 6.16 -7.96
N PRO A 192 -15.12 6.80 -6.79
CA PRO A 192 -14.10 7.57 -6.09
C PRO A 192 -12.84 6.76 -5.77
N GLY A 193 -11.67 7.37 -6.01
CA GLY A 193 -10.37 6.77 -5.68
C GLY A 193 -9.81 5.83 -6.75
N ARG A 194 -10.50 5.62 -7.88
CA ARG A 194 -9.91 4.91 -9.02
C ARG A 194 -8.82 5.74 -9.70
N PRO A 195 -7.65 5.15 -10.02
CA PRO A 195 -6.65 5.81 -10.84
C PRO A 195 -7.20 6.06 -12.25
N TYR A 196 -6.81 7.19 -12.86
CA TYR A 196 -7.08 7.47 -14.27
C TYR A 196 -6.52 6.36 -15.16
N LYS A 197 -7.12 6.14 -16.35
CA LYS A 197 -6.73 5.05 -17.27
C LYS A 197 -5.24 5.05 -17.60
N GLY A 198 -4.65 6.23 -17.83
CA GLY A 198 -3.22 6.39 -18.12
C GLY A 198 -2.33 5.96 -16.94
N PRO A 199 -2.39 6.65 -15.79
CA PRO A 199 -1.66 6.28 -14.56
C PRO A 199 -1.84 4.82 -14.12
N ALA A 200 -3.04 4.26 -14.28
CA ALA A 200 -3.29 2.87 -13.94
C ALA A 200 -2.49 1.89 -14.83
N ARG A 201 -2.46 2.14 -16.14
CA ARG A 201 -1.70 1.31 -17.10
C ARG A 201 -0.19 1.48 -16.92
N THR A 202 0.28 2.69 -16.68
CA THR A 202 1.72 2.93 -16.43
C THR A 202 2.17 2.27 -15.14
N ALA A 203 1.43 2.41 -14.04
CA ALA A 203 1.74 1.71 -12.79
C ALA A 203 1.69 0.19 -12.96
N ALA A 204 0.70 -0.33 -13.68
CA ALA A 204 0.61 -1.77 -13.98
C ALA A 204 1.80 -2.28 -14.78
N PHE A 205 2.23 -1.53 -15.81
CA PHE A 205 3.38 -1.90 -16.62
C PHE A 205 4.67 -1.87 -15.81
N LEU A 206 4.93 -0.79 -15.07
CA LEU A 206 6.15 -0.62 -14.27
C LEU A 206 6.26 -1.69 -13.18
N LEU A 207 5.21 -1.89 -12.39
CA LEU A 207 5.19 -2.89 -11.32
C LEU A 207 5.15 -4.32 -11.86
N GLY A 208 4.46 -4.54 -12.98
CA GLY A 208 4.42 -5.83 -13.66
C GLY A 208 5.79 -6.22 -14.20
N ALA A 209 6.47 -5.32 -14.90
CA ALA A 209 7.82 -5.54 -15.41
C ALA A 209 8.84 -5.77 -14.28
N ALA A 210 8.82 -4.95 -13.23
CA ALA A 210 9.69 -5.13 -12.08
C ALA A 210 9.42 -6.46 -11.34
N GLY A 211 8.14 -6.79 -11.10
CA GLY A 211 7.74 -8.04 -10.46
C GLY A 211 8.15 -9.28 -11.27
N LEU A 212 7.97 -9.23 -12.59
CA LEU A 212 8.41 -10.30 -13.51
C LEU A 212 9.94 -10.41 -13.57
N ALA A 213 10.67 -9.29 -13.57
CA ALA A 213 12.14 -9.31 -13.55
C ALA A 213 12.67 -9.96 -12.27
N VAL A 214 12.12 -9.60 -11.10
CA VAL A 214 12.48 -10.22 -9.82
C VAL A 214 12.12 -11.70 -9.80
N ALA A 215 10.91 -12.07 -10.26
CA ALA A 215 10.49 -13.48 -10.32
C ALA A 215 11.35 -14.30 -11.28
N GLY A 216 11.68 -13.75 -12.46
CA GLY A 216 12.56 -14.39 -13.44
C GLY A 216 13.98 -14.59 -12.88
N TRP A 217 14.50 -13.61 -12.15
CA TRP A 217 15.80 -13.73 -11.47
C TRP A 217 15.79 -14.80 -10.38
N GLU A 218 14.70 -14.93 -9.63
CA GLU A 218 14.53 -15.98 -8.63
C GLU A 218 14.46 -17.39 -9.26
N ILE A 219 13.79 -17.54 -10.41
CA ILE A 219 13.80 -18.78 -11.19
C ILE A 219 15.23 -19.09 -11.66
N HIS A 220 15.95 -18.10 -12.19
CA HIS A 220 17.34 -18.26 -12.60
C HIS A 220 18.24 -18.71 -11.42
N ARG A 221 18.10 -18.08 -10.26
CA ARG A 221 18.82 -18.47 -9.03
C ARG A 221 18.49 -19.89 -8.60
N ARG A 222 17.23 -20.30 -8.65
CA ARG A 222 16.83 -21.68 -8.35
C ARG A 222 17.51 -22.69 -9.27
N VAL A 223 17.60 -22.39 -10.57
CA VAL A 223 18.29 -23.26 -11.55
C VAL A 223 19.78 -23.32 -11.25
N ARG A 224 20.41 -22.18 -10.92
CA ARG A 224 21.87 -22.11 -10.68
C ARG A 224 22.30 -22.74 -9.35
N LEU A 225 21.52 -22.55 -8.29
CA LEU A 225 21.84 -23.02 -6.92
C LEU A 225 21.38 -24.46 -6.67
N GLY A 226 20.55 -25.02 -7.56
CA GLY A 226 19.85 -26.28 -7.33
C GLY A 226 18.73 -26.15 -6.30
N ALA A 227 17.92 -27.21 -6.16
CA ALA A 227 16.76 -27.22 -5.28
C ALA A 227 17.13 -27.02 -3.80
N ASP A 228 18.19 -27.68 -3.34
CA ASP A 228 18.60 -27.63 -1.93
C ASP A 228 19.24 -26.29 -1.55
N GLY A 229 20.08 -25.73 -2.42
CA GLY A 229 20.67 -24.40 -2.23
C GLY A 229 19.60 -23.31 -2.18
N TYR A 230 18.65 -23.35 -3.11
CA TYR A 230 17.52 -22.42 -3.12
C TYR A 230 16.63 -22.57 -1.89
N ARG A 231 16.35 -23.82 -1.47
CA ARG A 231 15.53 -24.11 -0.29
C ARG A 231 16.12 -23.49 0.98
N LYS A 232 17.45 -23.53 1.15
CA LYS A 232 18.14 -22.88 2.28
C LYS A 232 17.91 -21.37 2.31
N GLY A 233 18.02 -20.69 1.16
CA GLY A 233 17.77 -19.25 1.11
C GLY A 233 16.29 -18.85 1.13
N LEU A 234 15.36 -19.80 0.94
CA LEU A 234 13.92 -19.58 1.05
C LEU A 234 13.39 -19.83 2.48
N LEU A 235 13.81 -20.95 3.09
CA LEU A 235 13.36 -21.36 4.43
C LEU A 235 14.28 -20.86 5.56
N GLY A 236 15.46 -20.35 5.22
CA GLY A 236 16.48 -19.95 6.18
C GLY A 236 17.44 -21.09 6.53
N ASP A 237 18.69 -20.70 6.78
CA ASP A 237 19.78 -21.53 7.27
C ASP A 237 20.79 -20.61 8.00
N ALA A 238 21.67 -21.19 8.82
CA ALA A 238 22.69 -20.45 9.58
C ALA A 238 23.59 -19.57 8.70
N SER A 239 23.80 -19.97 7.45
CA SER A 239 24.62 -19.24 6.47
C SER A 239 23.92 -18.02 5.85
N VAL A 240 22.59 -17.96 5.91
CA VAL A 240 21.77 -16.91 5.26
C VAL A 240 21.23 -15.91 6.28
N PHE A 241 21.26 -16.27 7.57
CA PHE A 241 20.78 -15.44 8.66
C PHE A 241 21.66 -14.21 8.89
N ARG A 242 21.05 -13.02 8.81
CA ARG A 242 21.74 -11.72 8.93
C ARG A 242 21.22 -10.87 10.09
N ALA A 243 19.90 -10.87 10.31
CA ALA A 243 19.26 -10.19 11.42
C ALA A 243 17.99 -10.94 11.84
N LEU A 244 17.59 -10.80 13.11
CA LEU A 244 16.50 -11.58 13.73
C LEU A 244 15.15 -11.40 13.04
N LEU A 245 14.80 -10.17 12.65
CA LEU A 245 13.53 -9.86 12.00
C LEU A 245 13.64 -9.74 10.49
N GLN A 246 14.80 -10.05 9.91
CA GLN A 246 15.01 -10.03 8.48
C GLN A 246 14.52 -11.36 7.84
N PRO A 247 13.61 -11.32 6.86
CA PRO A 247 13.25 -12.51 6.12
C PRO A 247 14.45 -13.05 5.30
N PRO A 248 14.48 -14.36 5.00
CA PRO A 248 15.46 -14.93 4.08
C PRO A 248 15.43 -14.21 2.72
N ALA A 249 16.59 -14.06 2.09
CA ALA A 249 16.74 -13.25 0.88
C ALA A 249 15.82 -13.70 -0.28
N HIS A 250 15.72 -15.01 -0.54
CA HIS A 250 14.85 -15.52 -1.63
C HIS A 250 13.37 -15.38 -1.28
N TRP A 251 13.01 -15.55 -0.01
CA TRP A 251 11.64 -15.29 0.44
C TRP A 251 11.28 -13.81 0.29
N GLN A 252 12.17 -12.91 0.68
CA GLN A 252 11.99 -11.47 0.51
C GLN A 252 11.77 -11.12 -0.97
N SER A 253 12.63 -11.58 -1.87
CA SER A 253 12.49 -11.33 -3.30
C SER A 253 11.18 -11.91 -3.86
N ALA A 254 10.78 -13.11 -3.46
CA ALA A 254 9.51 -13.71 -3.85
C ALA A 254 8.30 -12.91 -3.33
N ALA A 255 8.33 -12.46 -2.08
CA ALA A 255 7.31 -11.61 -1.48
C ALA A 255 7.17 -10.27 -2.21
N LEU A 256 8.30 -9.63 -2.57
CA LEU A 256 8.31 -8.40 -3.34
C LEU A 256 7.73 -8.60 -4.74
N ALA A 257 8.08 -9.70 -5.42
CA ALA A 257 7.49 -10.04 -6.71
C ALA A 257 5.97 -10.24 -6.60
N LEU A 258 5.49 -10.97 -5.59
CA LEU A 258 4.05 -11.19 -5.35
C LEU A 258 3.31 -9.89 -5.07
N LEU A 259 3.85 -9.00 -4.23
CA LEU A 259 3.26 -7.70 -3.94
C LEU A 259 3.20 -6.82 -5.20
N ALA A 260 4.27 -6.80 -6.00
CA ALA A 260 4.35 -6.03 -7.23
C ALA A 260 3.37 -6.52 -8.29
N LEU A 261 3.30 -7.83 -8.53
CA LEU A 261 2.36 -8.44 -9.47
C LEU A 261 0.91 -8.28 -9.00
N GLY A 262 0.65 -8.41 -7.70
CA GLY A 262 -0.65 -8.15 -7.10
C GLY A 262 -1.10 -6.70 -7.29
N ALA A 263 -0.21 -5.74 -7.06
CA ALA A 263 -0.46 -4.33 -7.30
C ALA A 263 -0.67 -4.02 -8.79
N ALA A 264 0.10 -4.63 -9.69
CA ALA A 264 -0.06 -4.50 -11.13
C ALA A 264 -1.44 -5.02 -11.58
N ALA A 265 -1.84 -6.21 -11.11
CA ALA A 265 -3.16 -6.76 -11.37
C ALA A 265 -4.29 -5.87 -10.83
N ALA A 266 -4.11 -5.28 -9.64
CA ALA A 266 -5.04 -4.31 -9.07
C ALA A 266 -5.20 -3.06 -9.96
N ALA A 267 -4.08 -2.54 -10.47
CA ALA A 267 -4.04 -1.38 -11.35
C ALA A 267 -4.71 -1.67 -12.70
N LEU A 268 -4.46 -2.82 -13.31
CA LEU A 268 -5.16 -3.26 -14.54
C LEU A 268 -6.66 -3.38 -14.34
N ARG A 269 -7.09 -3.92 -13.19
CA ARG A 269 -8.51 -4.01 -12.81
C ARG A 269 -9.11 -2.67 -12.37
N ARG A 270 -8.29 -1.61 -12.25
CA ARG A 270 -8.66 -0.31 -11.68
C ARG A 270 -9.39 -0.46 -10.34
N ALA A 271 -8.87 -1.35 -9.50
CA ALA A 271 -9.40 -1.56 -8.17
C ALA A 271 -9.22 -0.29 -7.32
N SER A 272 -10.14 -0.03 -6.39
CA SER A 272 -10.07 1.12 -5.49
C SER A 272 -8.87 1.08 -4.53
N TRP A 273 -8.29 -0.11 -4.33
CA TRP A 273 -7.08 -0.34 -3.54
C TRP A 273 -5.80 -0.38 -4.39
N ALA A 274 -5.88 -0.14 -5.71
CA ALA A 274 -4.70 -0.19 -6.58
C ALA A 274 -3.63 0.85 -6.23
N ARG A 275 -4.06 2.06 -5.86
CA ARG A 275 -3.15 3.16 -5.46
C ARG A 275 -2.32 2.82 -4.22
N PRO A 276 -2.91 2.47 -3.06
CA PRO A 276 -2.11 2.11 -1.89
C PRO A 276 -1.24 0.88 -2.12
N ALA A 277 -1.74 -0.15 -2.83
CA ALA A 277 -0.94 -1.32 -3.15
C ALA A 277 0.28 -0.98 -4.03
N ALA A 278 0.09 -0.11 -5.04
CA ALA A 278 1.17 0.38 -5.89
C ALA A 278 2.19 1.22 -5.10
N MET A 279 1.75 2.04 -4.14
CA MET A 279 2.67 2.80 -3.28
C MET A 279 3.49 1.87 -2.37
N THR A 280 2.86 0.88 -1.73
CA THR A 280 3.55 -0.08 -0.87
C THR A 280 4.56 -0.91 -1.68
N ALA A 281 4.12 -1.51 -2.80
CA ALA A 281 5.02 -2.31 -3.65
C ALA A 281 6.14 -1.47 -4.26
N GLY A 282 5.83 -0.26 -4.75
CA GLY A 282 6.81 0.65 -5.34
C GLY A 282 7.88 1.09 -4.33
N ALA A 283 7.50 1.43 -3.09
CA ALA A 283 8.44 1.78 -2.03
C ALA A 283 9.38 0.63 -1.68
N LEU A 284 8.83 -0.57 -1.51
CA LEU A 284 9.62 -1.75 -1.17
C LEU A 284 10.59 -2.14 -2.29
N LEU A 285 10.15 -2.11 -3.55
CA LEU A 285 11.01 -2.37 -4.71
C LEU A 285 12.09 -1.28 -4.89
N CYS A 286 11.72 -0.01 -4.72
CA CYS A 286 12.64 1.11 -4.83
C CYS A 286 13.80 0.96 -3.83
N VAL A 287 13.49 0.69 -2.56
CA VAL A 287 14.52 0.50 -1.54
C VAL A 287 15.30 -0.79 -1.77
N HIS A 288 14.64 -1.90 -2.12
CA HIS A 288 15.34 -3.15 -2.41
C HIS A 288 16.40 -2.99 -3.51
N GLY A 289 16.05 -2.35 -4.63
CA GLY A 289 16.99 -2.06 -5.70
C GLY A 289 18.04 -1.03 -5.28
N ALA A 290 17.66 0.04 -4.58
CA ALA A 290 18.60 1.07 -4.12
C ALA A 290 19.68 0.50 -3.19
N LEU A 291 19.33 -0.39 -2.26
CA LEU A 291 20.29 -1.03 -1.36
C LEU A 291 21.32 -1.86 -2.12
N ALA A 292 20.87 -2.64 -3.11
CA ALA A 292 21.77 -3.42 -3.97
C ALA A 292 22.74 -2.52 -4.76
N LEU A 293 22.24 -1.39 -5.28
CA LEU A 293 23.08 -0.41 -5.97
C LEU A 293 24.06 0.28 -5.01
N THR A 294 23.63 0.67 -3.81
CA THR A 294 24.51 1.30 -2.82
C THR A 294 25.61 0.35 -2.38
N LEU A 295 25.30 -0.94 -2.19
CA LEU A 295 26.31 -1.96 -1.97
C LEU A 295 27.32 -2.05 -3.12
N ALA A 296 26.83 -2.12 -4.36
CA ALA A 296 27.69 -2.21 -5.55
C ALA A 296 28.59 -1.00 -5.73
N VAL A 297 28.11 0.21 -5.39
CA VAL A 297 28.95 1.41 -5.33
C VAL A 297 30.05 1.25 -4.28
N ARG A 298 29.69 0.75 -3.10
CA ARG A 298 30.63 0.58 -2.00
C ARG A 298 31.69 -0.49 -2.27
N THR A 299 31.32 -1.60 -2.89
CA THR A 299 32.25 -2.68 -3.29
C THR A 299 33.10 -2.32 -4.51
N GLY A 300 32.86 -1.15 -5.12
CA GLY A 300 33.60 -0.68 -6.30
C GLY A 300 33.22 -1.41 -7.59
N GLU A 301 32.10 -2.13 -7.59
CA GLU A 301 31.62 -2.91 -8.75
C GLU A 301 31.34 -2.02 -9.95
N PHE A 302 30.77 -0.83 -9.75
CA PHE A 302 30.53 0.13 -10.83
C PHE A 302 31.81 0.61 -11.53
N GLY A 303 32.91 0.77 -10.78
CA GLY A 303 34.20 1.17 -11.35
C GLY A 303 34.84 0.08 -12.22
N ARG A 304 34.38 -1.18 -12.08
CA ARG A 304 34.88 -2.34 -12.83
C ARG A 304 33.78 -3.03 -13.63
N LEU A 305 32.68 -2.33 -13.90
CA LEU A 305 31.45 -2.93 -14.45
C LEU A 305 31.74 -3.76 -15.72
N ALA A 306 32.54 -3.21 -16.65
CA ALA A 306 32.90 -3.87 -17.90
C ALA A 306 33.73 -5.17 -17.71
N GLY A 307 34.45 -5.29 -16.59
CA GLY A 307 35.24 -6.46 -16.24
C GLY A 307 34.51 -7.49 -15.36
N LEU A 308 33.29 -7.19 -14.91
CA LEU A 308 32.49 -8.14 -14.11
C LEU A 308 31.92 -9.26 -14.98
N PRO A 309 31.67 -10.46 -14.40
CA PRO A 309 30.93 -11.51 -15.08
C PRO A 309 29.57 -11.00 -15.57
N ALA A 310 29.13 -11.43 -16.75
CA ALA A 310 27.86 -11.00 -17.34
C ALA A 310 26.65 -11.21 -16.41
N GLY A 311 26.68 -12.25 -15.57
CA GLY A 311 25.66 -12.49 -14.55
C GLY A 311 25.56 -11.37 -13.51
N THR A 312 26.70 -10.85 -13.04
CA THR A 312 26.74 -9.73 -12.09
C THR A 312 26.32 -8.42 -12.74
N GLN A 313 26.75 -8.18 -13.99
CA GLN A 313 26.28 -7.01 -14.75
C GLN A 313 24.75 -7.02 -14.91
N LEU A 314 24.18 -8.18 -15.24
CA LEU A 314 22.73 -8.37 -15.35
C LEU A 314 22.02 -8.18 -14.01
N GLU A 315 22.59 -8.67 -12.91
CA GLU A 315 22.05 -8.48 -11.56
C GLU A 315 21.98 -7.00 -11.18
N LEU A 316 23.04 -6.23 -11.45
CA LEU A 316 23.08 -4.79 -11.24
C LEU A 316 22.08 -4.06 -12.15
N GLY A 317 21.96 -4.48 -13.41
CA GLY A 317 20.98 -3.96 -14.35
C GLY A 317 19.53 -4.19 -13.88
N ILE A 318 19.23 -5.39 -13.38
CA ILE A 318 17.92 -5.72 -12.79
C ILE A 318 17.67 -4.87 -11.54
N ALA A 319 18.65 -4.74 -10.64
CA ALA A 319 18.52 -3.91 -9.45
C ALA A 319 18.23 -2.44 -9.80
N ALA A 320 18.94 -1.88 -10.79
CA ALA A 320 18.70 -0.53 -11.29
C ALA A 320 17.32 -0.37 -11.92
N GLY A 321 16.92 -1.31 -12.79
CA GLY A 321 15.60 -1.30 -13.41
C GLY A 321 14.47 -1.41 -12.40
N VAL A 322 14.61 -2.28 -11.39
CA VAL A 322 13.64 -2.44 -10.30
C VAL A 322 13.56 -1.18 -9.43
N ALA A 323 14.70 -0.56 -9.09
CA ALA A 323 14.74 0.68 -8.32
C ALA A 323 14.01 1.81 -9.07
N ALA A 324 14.35 2.00 -10.35
CA ALA A 324 13.75 3.03 -11.20
C ALA A 324 12.26 2.79 -11.43
N ALA A 325 11.85 1.55 -11.69
CA ALA A 325 10.44 1.20 -11.86
C ALA A 325 9.64 1.40 -10.58
N GLY A 326 10.20 1.05 -9.41
CA GLY A 326 9.60 1.30 -8.11
C GLY A 326 9.40 2.79 -7.82
N LEU A 327 10.43 3.60 -8.08
CA LEU A 327 10.36 5.06 -7.93
C LEU A 327 9.34 5.69 -8.90
N ALA A 328 9.36 5.30 -10.17
CA ALA A 328 8.40 5.79 -11.15
C ALA A 328 6.96 5.38 -10.79
N ALA A 329 6.76 4.15 -10.31
CA ALA A 329 5.46 3.68 -9.83
C ALA A 329 4.98 4.49 -8.61
N LEU A 330 5.87 4.84 -7.68
CA LEU A 330 5.56 5.73 -6.56
C LEU A 330 5.09 7.11 -7.04
N ILE A 331 5.82 7.72 -7.98
CA ILE A 331 5.47 9.04 -8.53
C ILE A 331 4.10 8.98 -9.24
N VAL A 332 3.84 7.94 -10.02
CA VAL A 332 2.57 7.73 -10.70
C VAL A 332 1.44 7.51 -9.70
N ALA A 333 1.65 6.68 -8.67
CA ALA A 333 0.66 6.39 -7.64
C ALA A 333 0.43 7.58 -6.69
N ALA A 334 1.39 8.49 -6.55
CA ALA A 334 1.23 9.71 -5.76
C ALA A 334 0.25 10.70 -6.43
N ARG A 335 0.01 10.61 -7.74
CA ARG A 335 -0.93 11.51 -8.44
C ARG A 335 -2.37 11.33 -7.94
N PRO A 336 -3.14 12.41 -7.77
CA PRO A 336 -4.56 12.32 -7.42
C PRO A 336 -5.34 11.47 -8.42
N GLY A 337 -6.21 10.59 -7.91
CA GLY A 337 -7.16 9.83 -8.72
C GLY A 337 -8.31 10.70 -9.21
N VAL A 338 -9.29 10.08 -9.87
CA VAL A 338 -10.53 10.78 -10.25
C VAL A 338 -11.19 11.34 -8.98
N PRO A 339 -11.46 12.65 -8.90
CA PRO A 339 -12.16 13.23 -7.77
C PRO A 339 -13.47 12.49 -7.55
N GLY A 340 -13.73 12.08 -6.31
CA GLY A 340 -15.08 11.66 -5.95
C GLY A 340 -15.99 12.88 -6.02
N LEU A 341 -17.16 12.76 -6.64
CA LEU A 341 -18.28 13.66 -6.42
C LEU A 341 -18.80 13.47 -4.99
N SER A 342 -17.99 13.79 -3.98
CA SER A 342 -18.44 13.90 -2.61
C SER A 342 -18.79 15.36 -2.36
N GLY A 343 -20.06 15.69 -2.58
CA GLY A 343 -20.70 16.87 -2.02
C GLY A 343 -20.48 18.19 -2.75
N SER A 344 -20.64 18.23 -4.08
CA SER A 344 -21.36 19.42 -4.57
C SER A 344 -22.78 19.23 -4.10
N ALA A 345 -23.24 20.11 -3.22
CA ALA A 345 -24.65 20.34 -3.03
C ALA A 345 -25.23 20.95 -4.34
N ASP A 346 -25.14 20.23 -5.45
CA ASP A 346 -26.08 20.33 -6.56
C ASP A 346 -27.32 19.55 -6.13
N GLY A 347 -27.89 19.99 -5.00
CA GLY A 347 -29.33 19.99 -4.93
C GLY A 347 -29.79 20.76 -6.16
N VAL A 348 -30.81 20.24 -6.84
CA VAL A 348 -31.61 21.04 -7.74
C VAL A 348 -32.01 22.29 -6.96
N ARG A 349 -31.24 23.37 -7.08
CA ARG A 349 -31.60 24.66 -6.52
C ARG A 349 -32.51 25.26 -7.57
N ALA A 350 -33.81 25.14 -7.30
CA ALA A 350 -34.77 26.01 -7.95
C ALA A 350 -34.28 27.46 -7.77
N TYR A 351 -34.40 28.26 -8.83
CA TYR A 351 -34.13 29.69 -8.77
C TYR A 351 -34.81 30.29 -7.52
N GLY A 352 -34.04 30.99 -6.67
CA GLY A 352 -34.56 31.67 -5.48
C GLY A 352 -34.62 30.84 -4.18
N SER A 353 -33.91 29.70 -4.10
CA SER A 353 -33.91 28.86 -2.89
C SER A 353 -33.17 29.46 -1.66
N ALA A 354 -32.49 30.60 -1.80
CA ALA A 354 -31.84 31.31 -0.70
C ALA A 354 -32.35 32.77 -0.59
N PRO A 355 -32.65 33.28 0.63
CA PRO A 355 -33.04 34.68 0.81
C PRO A 355 -31.87 35.60 0.43
N GLY A 356 -32.07 36.47 -0.57
CA GLY A 356 -31.07 37.46 -1.01
C GLY A 356 -30.23 37.07 -2.22
N GLU A 357 -30.48 35.94 -2.87
CA GLU A 357 -29.78 35.55 -4.09
C GLU A 357 -30.27 36.37 -5.30
N ALA A 358 -29.37 37.18 -5.89
CA ALA A 358 -29.70 38.07 -6.99
C ALA A 358 -30.03 37.31 -8.26
N ARG A 359 -31.15 37.68 -8.89
CA ARG A 359 -31.64 37.07 -10.13
C ARG A 359 -30.71 37.40 -11.31
N PRO A 360 -30.34 36.42 -12.15
CA PRO A 360 -29.62 36.71 -13.37
C PRO A 360 -30.45 37.59 -14.32
N PRO A 361 -29.81 38.47 -15.12
CA PRO A 361 -30.49 39.53 -15.87
C PRO A 361 -31.56 39.06 -16.88
N HIS A 362 -31.55 37.78 -17.26
CA HIS A 362 -32.37 37.22 -18.35
C HIS A 362 -33.36 36.14 -17.91
N ALA A 363 -33.64 36.00 -16.60
CA ALA A 363 -34.64 35.04 -16.14
C ALA A 363 -36.08 35.59 -16.36
N PRO A 364 -37.00 34.84 -17.01
CA PRO A 364 -38.37 35.30 -17.29
C PRO A 364 -39.16 35.50 -15.99
N PRO A 365 -39.91 36.61 -15.80
CA PRO A 365 -40.61 36.95 -14.56
C PRO A 365 -41.48 35.79 -14.03
N PRO A 366 -41.52 35.56 -12.71
CA PRO A 366 -42.45 34.59 -12.16
C PRO A 366 -43.89 35.04 -12.52
N PRO A 367 -44.80 34.10 -12.82
CA PRO A 367 -46.17 34.45 -13.13
C PRO A 367 -46.79 35.23 -11.97
N SER A 368 -47.39 36.38 -12.26
CA SER A 368 -47.99 37.29 -11.27
C SER A 368 -49.26 36.74 -10.63
N THR A 369 -49.81 35.65 -11.18
CA THR A 369 -51.01 34.98 -10.67
C THR A 369 -50.80 33.48 -10.77
N LEU A 370 -50.84 32.80 -9.62
CA LEU A 370 -50.99 31.36 -9.58
C LEU A 370 -52.46 31.03 -9.93
N PRO A 371 -52.73 30.06 -10.83
CA PRO A 371 -54.09 29.65 -11.12
C PRO A 371 -54.78 29.12 -9.86
N PRO A 372 -56.11 29.29 -9.72
CA PRO A 372 -56.84 28.76 -8.57
C PRO A 372 -56.69 27.22 -8.50
N GLY A 373 -56.14 26.73 -7.39
CA GLY A 373 -55.94 25.29 -7.12
C GLY A 373 -54.48 24.80 -7.08
N TRP A 374 -53.49 25.71 -7.10
CA TRP A 374 -52.08 25.41 -6.85
C TRP A 374 -51.68 25.44 -5.38
#